data_AF-A0A5B6TVI4-F1
#
_entry.id   AF-A0A5B6TVI4-F1
#
_cell.length_a   1.000
_cell.length_b   1.000
_cell.length_c   1.000
_cell.angle_alpha   90.00
_cell.angle_beta   90.00
_cell.angle_gamma   90.00
#
_symmetry.space_group_name_H-M   'P 1'
#
loop_
_entity.id
_entity.type
_entity.pdbx_description
1 polymer ?
#
loop_
_entity_poly.entity_id
_entity_poly.type
_entity_poly.pdbx_seq_one_letter_code
_entity_poly.pdbx_strand_id
1 'polypeptide(L)'
;MKLIKDKKFLKNVAHYIDLTNTLGGGTVQPQVKMVKHKKEAILQVVLPGVSAEQFQVILDKNQLTVMALHQSEQHPAMQMPLFHQQFLLPPYVDFNHLQVVHEGKKLRVHIPYLPQGPRLLEIEQR
;
A
#
# COMPACT_ATOMS: atom_id res chain seq x y z
N MET A 1 12.83 -33.91 -26.00
CA MET A 1 12.90 -32.73 -25.09
C MET A 1 12.98 -31.45 -25.91
N LYS A 2 11.86 -30.70 -26.03
CA LYS A 2 11.78 -29.46 -26.83
C LYS A 2 11.90 -28.17 -26.01
N LEU A 3 11.83 -28.23 -24.67
CA LEU A 3 11.82 -27.04 -23.80
C LEU A 3 13.11 -26.22 -23.84
N ILE A 4 14.28 -26.86 -23.96
CA ILE A 4 15.59 -26.18 -23.89
C ILE A 4 15.93 -25.43 -25.21
N LYS A 5 15.19 -25.68 -26.29
CA LYS A 5 15.44 -25.05 -27.60
C LYS A 5 14.66 -23.75 -27.81
N ASP A 6 13.66 -23.48 -26.97
CA ASP A 6 12.89 -22.25 -27.05
C ASP A 6 13.60 -21.13 -26.28
N LYS A 7 14.38 -20.35 -27.02
CA LYS A 7 15.11 -19.18 -26.48
C LYS A 7 14.18 -18.16 -25.83
N LYS A 8 12.93 -18.01 -26.31
CA LYS A 8 11.97 -17.06 -25.75
C LYS A 8 11.46 -17.54 -24.41
N PHE A 9 11.15 -18.83 -24.31
CA PHE A 9 10.78 -19.47 -23.04
C PHE A 9 11.89 -19.35 -22.00
N LEU A 10 13.13 -19.72 -22.36
CA LEU A 10 14.28 -19.62 -21.44
C LEU A 10 14.56 -18.18 -20.99
N LYS A 11 14.43 -17.20 -21.90
CA LYS A 11 14.57 -15.78 -21.57
C LYS A 11 13.51 -15.32 -20.57
N ASN A 12 12.25 -15.73 -20.76
CA ASN A 12 11.18 -15.41 -19.81
C ASN A 12 11.41 -16.06 -18.44
N VAL A 13 11.83 -17.33 -18.42
CA VAL A 13 12.17 -18.05 -17.17
C VAL A 13 13.29 -17.34 -16.43
N ALA A 14 14.35 -16.91 -17.13
CA ALA A 14 15.44 -16.15 -16.53
C ALA A 14 14.95 -14.82 -15.92
N HIS A 15 14.09 -14.06 -16.62
CA HIS A 15 13.52 -12.83 -16.06
C HIS A 15 12.68 -13.10 -14.80
N TYR A 16 11.88 -14.17 -14.78
CA TYR A 16 11.12 -14.55 -13.58
C TYR A 16 12.05 -14.91 -12.43
N ILE A 17 13.14 -15.63 -12.69
CA ILE A 17 14.15 -15.97 -11.68
C ILE A 17 14.77 -14.70 -11.09
N ASP A 18 15.21 -13.74 -11.93
CA ASP A 18 15.79 -12.47 -11.47
C ASP A 18 14.81 -11.63 -10.63
N LEU A 19 13.54 -11.61 -11.02
CA LEU A 19 12.47 -10.97 -10.26
C LEU A 19 12.25 -11.66 -8.90
N THR A 20 12.21 -12.99 -8.87
CA THR A 20 12.04 -13.73 -7.61
C THR A 20 13.24 -13.56 -6.67
N ASN A 21 14.46 -13.45 -7.21
CA ASN A 21 15.66 -13.15 -6.43
C ASN A 21 15.61 -11.73 -5.84
N THR A 22 14.96 -10.78 -6.51
CA THR A 22 14.73 -9.42 -5.98
C THR A 22 13.76 -9.45 -4.78
N LEU A 23 12.71 -10.28 -4.82
CA LEU A 23 11.78 -10.47 -3.71
C LEU A 23 12.40 -11.20 -2.51
N GLY A 24 13.24 -12.20 -2.76
CA GLY A 24 13.82 -13.06 -1.71
C GLY A 24 15.16 -12.60 -1.15
N GLY A 25 15.92 -11.77 -1.87
CA GLY A 25 17.35 -11.57 -1.62
C GLY A 25 17.79 -10.19 -1.10
N GLY A 26 16.93 -9.18 -1.04
CA GLY A 26 17.41 -7.84 -0.65
C GLY A 26 16.41 -6.69 -0.52
N THR A 27 15.10 -6.91 -0.63
CA THR A 27 14.13 -5.86 -0.36
C THR A 27 14.10 -5.54 1.13
N VAL A 28 14.42 -4.30 1.48
CA VAL A 28 14.31 -3.79 2.86
C VAL A 28 12.88 -4.00 3.33
N GLN A 29 12.70 -4.62 4.49
CA GLN A 29 11.39 -4.81 5.07
C GLN A 29 10.70 -3.45 5.28
N PRO A 30 9.51 -3.21 4.70
CA PRO A 30 8.75 -1.98 4.92
C PRO A 30 8.44 -1.80 6.41
N GLN A 31 8.70 -0.61 6.94
CA GLN A 31 8.29 -0.26 8.30
C GLN A 31 6.97 0.47 8.25
N VAL A 32 5.99 -0.07 8.98
CA VAL A 32 4.62 0.43 8.99
C VAL A 32 4.22 0.71 10.43
N LYS A 33 3.77 1.94 10.69
CA LYS A 33 3.40 2.38 12.04
C LYS A 33 2.12 3.21 11.99
N MET A 34 1.14 2.83 12.80
CA MET A 34 -0.04 3.65 13.06
C MET A 34 0.18 4.49 14.33
N VAL A 35 0.12 5.81 14.22
CA VAL A 35 0.21 6.74 15.36
C VAL A 35 -1.16 7.36 15.58
N LYS A 36 -1.75 7.17 16.76
CA LYS A 36 -3.06 7.74 17.10
C LYS A 36 -2.89 9.07 17.84
N HIS A 37 -3.57 10.10 17.38
CA HIS A 37 -3.72 11.38 18.04
C HIS A 37 -5.17 11.60 18.47
N LYS A 38 -5.46 12.74 19.10
CA LYS A 38 -6.82 13.09 19.54
C LYS A 38 -7.79 13.34 18.38
N LYS A 39 -7.30 13.90 17.26
CA LYS A 39 -8.13 14.34 16.13
C LYS A 39 -7.97 13.49 14.87
N GLU A 40 -6.93 12.68 14.81
CA GLU A 40 -6.61 11.86 13.64
C GLU A 40 -5.75 10.66 14.05
N ALA A 41 -5.66 9.67 13.18
CA ALA A 41 -4.56 8.72 13.15
C ALA A 41 -3.65 9.03 11.97
N ILE A 42 -2.36 8.77 12.11
CA ILE A 42 -1.37 8.92 11.04
C ILE A 42 -0.74 7.55 10.79
N LEU A 43 -1.00 6.99 9.61
CA LEU A 43 -0.31 5.81 9.13
C LEU A 43 1.00 6.25 8.48
N GLN A 44 2.12 5.78 8.99
CA GLN A 44 3.46 6.04 8.48
C GLN A 44 4.01 4.78 7.82
N VAL A 45 4.42 4.90 6.57
CA VAL A 45 5.09 3.82 5.83
C VAL A 45 6.46 4.31 5.37
N VAL A 46 7.48 3.52 5.70
CA VAL A 46 8.87 3.77 5.28
C VAL A 46 9.35 2.56 4.51
N LEU A 47 9.64 2.77 3.23
CA LEU A 47 10.20 1.76 2.34
C LEU A 47 11.38 2.37 1.59
N PRO A 48 12.62 2.14 2.05
CA PRO A 48 13.81 2.70 1.42
C PRO A 48 13.96 2.25 -0.03
N GLY A 49 14.35 3.17 -0.92
CA GLY A 49 14.57 2.87 -2.34
C GLY A 49 13.31 2.87 -3.20
N VAL A 50 12.15 3.23 -2.64
CA VAL A 50 10.89 3.38 -3.37
C VAL A 50 10.55 4.87 -3.48
N SER A 51 10.25 5.32 -4.70
CA SER A 51 9.85 6.69 -4.98
C SER A 51 8.35 6.90 -4.75
N ALA A 52 7.90 8.16 -4.68
CA ALA A 52 6.50 8.49 -4.40
C ALA A 52 5.55 7.90 -5.45
N GLU A 53 5.97 7.88 -6.71
CA GLU A 53 5.19 7.44 -7.87
C GLU A 53 4.93 5.92 -7.86
N GLN A 54 5.75 5.18 -7.13
CA GLN A 54 5.62 3.73 -6.97
C GLN A 54 4.63 3.34 -5.87
N PHE A 55 4.26 4.27 -4.99
CA PHE A 55 3.25 4.03 -3.98
C PHE A 55 1.85 4.18 -4.56
N GLN A 56 0.95 3.30 -4.12
CA GLN A 56 -0.47 3.43 -4.36
C GLN A 56 -1.22 3.34 -3.03
N VAL A 57 -2.14 4.27 -2.81
CA VAL A 57 -3.03 4.31 -1.67
C VAL A 57 -4.45 4.29 -2.19
N ILE A 58 -5.19 3.25 -1.85
CA ILE A 58 -6.55 3.01 -2.36
C ILE A 58 -7.48 2.92 -1.15
N LEU A 59 -8.59 3.65 -1.21
CA LEU A 59 -9.69 3.50 -0.27
C LEU A 59 -10.88 2.88 -1.00
N ASP A 60 -11.29 1.69 -0.57
CA ASP A 60 -12.57 1.09 -0.97
C ASP A 60 -13.45 0.95 0.27
N LYS A 61 -14.54 1.73 0.31
CA LYS A 61 -15.42 1.87 1.49
C LYS A 61 -14.60 2.27 2.73
N ASN A 62 -14.39 1.34 3.66
CA ASN A 62 -13.58 1.54 4.86
C ASN A 62 -12.30 0.69 4.86
N GLN A 63 -11.92 0.09 3.73
CA GLN A 63 -10.66 -0.62 3.59
C GLN A 63 -9.62 0.28 2.93
N LEU A 64 -8.61 0.68 3.70
CA LEU A 64 -7.44 1.41 3.21
C LEU A 64 -6.36 0.42 2.82
N THR A 65 -6.00 0.40 1.55
CA THR A 65 -4.90 -0.40 1.01
C THR A 65 -3.72 0.51 0.71
N VAL A 66 -2.55 0.18 1.23
CA VAL A 66 -1.28 0.84 0.89
C VAL A 66 -0.37 -0.21 0.28
N MET A 67 0.13 0.07 -0.92
CA MET A 67 1.04 -0.81 -1.62
C MET A 67 2.14 -0.02 -2.32
N ALA A 68 3.24 -0.71 -2.63
CA ALA A 68 4.28 -0.18 -3.50
C ALA A 68 4.51 -1.19 -4.62
N LEU A 69 4.60 -0.71 -5.85
CA LEU A 69 4.82 -1.54 -7.04
C LEU A 69 6.18 -1.19 -7.66
N HIS A 70 6.95 -2.21 -8.00
CA HIS A 70 8.10 -2.07 -8.89
C HIS A 70 7.63 -2.28 -10.32
N GLN A 71 8.00 -1.34 -11.20
CA GLN A 71 7.77 -1.48 -12.62
C GLN A 71 9.09 -1.83 -13.30
N SER A 72 9.13 -2.95 -14.00
CA SER A 72 10.33 -3.35 -14.74
C SER A 72 10.58 -2.40 -15.91
N GLU A 73 11.76 -1.79 -15.98
CA GLU A 73 12.15 -0.93 -17.11
C GLU A 73 12.19 -1.71 -18.44
N GLN A 74 12.59 -2.99 -18.38
CA GLN A 74 12.69 -3.84 -19.55
C GLN A 74 11.32 -4.41 -19.98
N HIS A 75 10.37 -4.52 -19.05
CA HIS A 75 9.04 -5.06 -19.29
C HIS A 75 7.98 -4.22 -18.56
N PRO A 76 7.60 -3.04 -19.09
CA PRO A 76 6.70 -2.10 -18.40
C PRO A 76 5.31 -2.66 -18.05
N ALA A 77 4.87 -3.69 -18.79
CA ALA A 77 3.62 -4.42 -18.54
C ALA A 77 3.69 -5.35 -17.32
N MET A 78 4.89 -5.58 -16.76
CA MET A 78 5.09 -6.42 -15.59
C MET A 78 5.32 -5.54 -14.38
N GLN A 79 4.27 -5.42 -13.55
CA GLN A 79 4.33 -4.78 -12.25
C GLN A 79 4.46 -5.84 -11.16
N MET A 80 5.35 -5.62 -10.19
CA MET A 80 5.59 -6.54 -9.10
C MET A 80 5.36 -5.84 -7.76
N PRO A 81 4.53 -6.39 -6.85
CA PRO A 81 4.33 -5.79 -5.55
C PRO A 81 5.59 -5.91 -4.69
N LEU A 82 6.10 -4.78 -4.20
CA LEU A 82 7.18 -4.70 -3.21
C LEU A 82 6.64 -4.71 -1.78
N PHE A 83 5.44 -4.17 -1.61
CA PHE A 83 4.76 -4.02 -0.33
C PHE A 83 3.26 -4.01 -0.58
N HIS A 84 2.49 -4.64 0.30
CA HIS A 84 1.04 -4.61 0.28
C HIS A 84 0.51 -4.78 1.70
N GLN A 85 -0.27 -3.81 2.18
CA GLN A 85 -0.93 -3.91 3.48
C GLN A 85 -2.31 -3.25 3.44
N GLN A 86 -3.26 -3.91 4.11
CA GLN A 86 -4.64 -3.45 4.22
C GLN A 86 -4.97 -3.10 5.67
N PHE A 87 -5.76 -2.05 5.84
CA PHE A 87 -6.24 -1.57 7.13
C PHE A 87 -7.75 -1.39 7.06
N LEU A 88 -8.46 -1.96 8.02
CA LEU A 88 -9.87 -1.67 8.22
C LEU A 88 -9.99 -0.36 9.02
N LEU A 89 -10.50 0.67 8.39
CA LEU A 89 -10.74 1.97 9.01
C LEU A 89 -12.04 1.93 9.82
N PRO A 90 -12.02 2.46 11.06
CA PRO A 90 -13.23 2.57 11.87
C PRO A 90 -14.29 3.51 11.25
N PRO A 91 -15.57 3.35 11.61
CA PRO A 91 -16.66 4.17 11.06
C PRO A 91 -16.62 5.63 11.50
N TYR A 92 -15.84 5.97 12.54
CA TYR A 92 -15.67 7.34 13.02
C TYR A 92 -14.58 8.11 12.25
N VAL A 93 -14.03 7.55 11.16
CA VAL A 93 -13.09 8.24 10.28
C VAL A 93 -13.85 9.18 9.34
N ASP A 94 -13.30 10.38 9.15
CA ASP A 94 -13.77 11.31 8.13
C ASP A 94 -13.12 10.98 6.78
N PHE A 95 -13.77 10.10 6.02
CA PHE A 95 -13.26 9.62 4.73
C PHE A 95 -13.11 10.72 3.68
N ASN A 96 -13.85 11.82 3.79
CA ASN A 96 -13.79 12.93 2.82
C ASN A 96 -12.52 13.78 2.98
N HIS A 97 -11.87 13.71 4.14
CA HIS A 97 -10.69 14.50 4.47
C HIS A 97 -9.42 13.65 4.65
N LEU A 98 -9.44 12.40 4.17
CA LEU A 98 -8.23 11.58 4.08
C LEU A 98 -7.18 12.27 3.19
N GLN A 99 -5.94 12.33 3.67
CA GLN A 99 -4.86 12.95 2.92
C GLN A 99 -3.64 12.03 2.89
N VAL A 100 -2.99 11.93 1.73
CA VAL A 100 -1.75 11.19 1.54
C VAL A 100 -0.64 12.18 1.22
N VAL A 101 0.45 12.14 1.99
CA VAL A 101 1.60 13.00 1.82
C VAL A 101 2.87 12.16 1.79
N HIS A 102 3.75 12.42 0.82
CA HIS A 102 5.08 11.82 0.77
C HIS A 102 6.14 12.87 1.10
N GLU A 103 6.78 12.73 2.26
CA GLU A 103 7.81 13.65 2.75
C GLU A 103 9.13 12.92 2.98
N GLY A 104 10.16 13.29 2.21
CA GLY A 104 11.48 12.67 2.28
C GLY A 104 11.42 11.20 1.84
N LYS A 105 11.56 10.28 2.80
CA LYS A 105 11.50 8.81 2.58
C LYS A 105 10.28 8.15 3.24
N LYS A 106 9.26 8.95 3.59
CA LYS A 106 8.11 8.49 4.37
C LYS A 106 6.82 8.85 3.66
N LEU A 107 5.98 7.85 3.45
CA LEU A 107 4.57 8.05 3.11
C LEU A 107 3.78 8.21 4.41
N ARG A 108 2.92 9.23 4.47
CA ARG A 108 1.99 9.47 5.56
C ARG A 108 0.57 9.48 5.03
N VAL A 109 -0.31 8.69 5.62
CA VAL A 109 -1.75 8.79 5.40
C VAL A 109 -2.36 9.39 6.66
N HIS A 110 -2.88 10.60 6.53
CA HIS A 110 -3.63 11.32 7.55
C HIS A 110 -5.08 10.84 7.53
N ILE A 111 -5.52 10.27 8.65
CA ILE A 111 -6.82 9.62 8.84
C ILE A 111 -7.58 10.41 9.91
N PRO A 112 -8.22 11.54 9.54
CA PRO A 112 -8.95 12.36 10.48
C PRO A 112 -10.15 11.62 11.05
N TYR A 113 -10.51 11.94 12.30
CA TYR A 113 -11.73 11.47 12.90
C TYR A 113 -12.86 12.47 12.65
N LEU A 114 -14.09 11.96 12.54
CA LEU A 114 -15.28 12.80 12.52
C LEU A 114 -15.33 13.66 13.79
N PRO A 115 -15.77 14.92 13.68
CA PRO A 115 -15.77 15.87 14.79
C PRO A 115 -16.79 15.53 15.89
N GLN A 116 -17.67 14.56 15.66
CA GLN A 116 -18.82 14.32 16.52
C GLN A 116 -18.54 13.20 17.53
N GLY A 117 -18.80 13.50 18.80
CA GLY A 117 -18.86 12.53 19.89
C GLY A 117 -20.12 11.66 19.82
N PRO A 118 -20.37 10.82 20.84
CA PRO A 118 -21.55 9.97 20.86
C PRO A 118 -22.83 10.80 20.77
N ARG A 119 -23.73 10.43 19.84
CA ARG A 119 -25.08 11.00 19.74
C ARG A 119 -26.07 10.13 20.51
N LEU A 120 -26.86 10.75 21.37
CA LEU A 120 -28.04 10.12 21.97
C LEU A 120 -29.14 10.02 20.90
N LEU A 121 -29.69 8.83 20.75
CA LEU A 121 -30.82 8.56 19.87
C LEU A 121 -32.09 8.46 20.72
N GLU A 122 -33.18 9.07 20.24
CA GLU A 122 -34.50 8.92 20.85
C GLU A 122 -35.12 7.58 20.43
N ILE A 123 -35.86 6.94 21.33
CA ILE A 123 -36.56 5.67 21.07
C ILE A 123 -37.98 6.01 20.60
N GLU A 124 -38.30 5.74 19.33
CA GLU A 124 -39.69 5.77 18.86
C GLU A 124 -40.48 4.60 19.44
N GLN A 125 -41.60 4.90 20.12
CA GLN A 125 -42.58 3.91 20.57
C GLN A 125 -43.70 3.83 19.52
N ARG A 126 -44.01 2.63 19.02
CA ARG A 126 -45.11 2.36 18.08
C ARG A 126 -46.11 1.40 18.70
#